data_AF-A0A7C4X705-F1
#
_entry.id   AF-A0A7C4X705-F1
#
_cell.length_a   1.000
_cell.length_b   1.000
_cell.length_c   1.000
_cell.angle_alpha   90.00
_cell.angle_beta   90.00
_cell.angle_gamma   90.00
#
_symmetry.space_group_name_H-M   'P 1'
#
loop_
_entity.id
_entity.type
_entity.pdbx_description
1 polymer ?
#
loop_
_entity_poly.entity_id
_entity_poly.type
_entity_poly.pdbx_seq_one_letter_code
_entity_poly.pdbx_strand_id
1 'polypeptide(L)' 'MSKKLTLSIDEELIMFAHSYSQKNGLSISKLFEQYLERLRSNDQNQAINSKIAELYGIFQDSPIPDKKQLRKAFHEKDSN' A
#
# COMPACT_ATOMS: atom_id res chain seq x y z
N MET A 1 -3.13 15.94 24.16
CA MET A 1 -2.92 17.39 23.95
C MET A 1 -2.83 17.62 22.45
N SER A 2 -3.71 18.45 21.86
CA SER A 2 -3.59 18.82 20.46
C SER A 2 -2.42 19.80 20.29
N LYS A 3 -1.53 19.53 19.35
CA LYS A 3 -0.42 20.43 18.99
C LYS A 3 -0.70 21.02 17.61
N LYS A 4 -0.39 22.30 17.43
CA LYS A 4 -0.50 22.96 16.12
C LYS A 4 0.69 22.57 15.27
N LEU A 5 0.43 22.14 14.05
CA LEU A 5 1.43 21.93 13.01
C LEU A 5 1.25 23.04 11.97
N THR A 6 2.31 23.79 11.71
CA THR A 6 2.35 24.81 10.66
C THR A 6 3.21 24.27 9.52
N LEU A 7 2.67 24.34 8.31
CA LEU A 7 3.31 23.82 7.11
C LEU A 7 3.60 24.97 6.13
N SER A 8 4.78 24.96 5.52
CA SER A 8 5.08 25.80 4.37
C SER A 8 4.93 24.94 3.10
N ILE A 9 3.99 25.32 2.25
CA ILE A 9 3.66 24.64 0.99
C ILE A 9 3.40 25.68 -0.09
N ASP A 10 3.47 25.22 -1.34
CA ASP A 10 3.18 26.01 -2.53
C ASP A 10 1.74 26.58 -2.51
N GLU A 11 1.59 27.80 -3.01
CA GLU A 11 0.32 28.53 -3.09
C GLU A 11 -0.69 27.80 -3.98
N GLU A 12 -0.25 27.24 -5.11
CA GLU A 12 -1.11 26.45 -5.98
C GLU A 12 -1.68 25.21 -5.25
N LEU A 13 -0.87 24.59 -4.39
CA LEU A 13 -1.27 23.43 -3.61
C LEU A 13 -2.24 23.82 -2.48
N ILE A 14 -2.06 25.00 -1.88
CA ILE A 14 -3.01 25.58 -0.91
C ILE A 14 -4.37 25.79 -1.60
N MET A 15 -4.39 26.40 -2.79
CA MET A 15 -5.62 26.59 -3.55
C MET A 15 -6.32 25.28 -3.86
N PHE A 16 -5.56 24.27 -4.32
CA PHE A 16 -6.10 22.93 -4.56
C PHE A 16 -6.70 22.32 -3.28
N ALA A 17 -6.01 22.42 -2.14
CA ALA A 17 -6.48 21.87 -0.88
C ALA A 17 -7.81 22.51 -0.43
N HIS A 18 -7.97 23.82 -0.64
CA HIS A 18 -9.23 24.52 -0.39
C HIS A 18 -10.36 24.02 -1.29
N SER A 19 -10.14 23.93 -2.60
CA SER A 19 -11.15 23.42 -3.54
C SER A 19 -11.54 21.97 -3.24
N TYR A 20 -10.55 21.13 -2.93
CA TYR A 20 -10.78 19.73 -2.58
C TYR A 20 -11.55 19.59 -1.26
N SER A 21 -11.21 20.40 -0.25
CA SER A 21 -11.90 20.45 1.04
C SER A 21 -13.38 20.82 0.88
N GLN A 22 -13.68 21.85 0.08
CA GLN A 22 -15.05 22.29 -0.20
C GLN A 22 -15.86 21.19 -0.92
N LYS A 23 -15.27 20.56 -1.94
CA LYS A 23 -15.93 19.51 -2.73
C LYS A 23 -16.30 18.28 -1.90
N ASN A 24 -15.44 17.89 -0.95
CA ASN A 24 -15.61 16.67 -0.16
C ASN A 24 -16.24 16.92 1.22
N GLY A 25 -16.48 18.17 1.60
CA GLY A 25 -17.04 18.52 2.91
C GLY A 25 -16.13 18.19 4.10
N LEU A 26 -14.81 18.10 3.87
CA LEU A 26 -13.82 17.73 4.88
C LEU A 26 -12.82 18.86 5.07
N SER A 27 -12.49 19.21 6.32
CA SER A 27 -11.48 20.24 6.59
C SER A 27 -10.09 19.78 6.15
N ILE A 28 -9.27 20.74 5.70
CA ILE A 28 -7.87 20.47 5.29
C ILE A 28 -7.08 19.80 6.42
N SER A 29 -7.26 20.26 7.68
CA SER A 29 -6.60 19.66 8.84
C SER A 29 -6.96 18.19 9.01
N LYS A 30 -8.25 17.82 8.83
CA LYS A 30 -8.70 16.44 8.95
C LYS A 30 -8.19 15.56 7.81
N LEU A 31 -8.16 16.10 6.59
CA LEU A 31 -7.56 15.41 5.44
C LEU A 31 -6.07 15.11 5.68
N PHE A 32 -5.34 16.09 6.19
CA PHE A 32 -3.92 15.94 6.47
C PHE A 32 -3.65 14.98 7.63
N GLU A 33 -4.45 15.05 8.70
CA GLU A 33 -4.40 14.12 9.83
C GLU A 33 -4.60 12.67 9.38
N GLN A 34 -5.65 12.41 8.60
CA GLN A 34 -5.92 11.07 8.04
C GLN A 34 -4.79 10.57 7.14
N TYR A 35 -4.18 11.47 6.36
CA TYR A 35 -3.04 11.12 5.52
C TYR A 35 -1.83 10.70 6.37
N LEU A 36 -1.48 11.48 7.40
CA LEU A 36 -0.39 11.14 8.32
C LEU A 36 -0.67 9.85 9.11
N GLU A 37 -1.92 9.62 9.53
CA GLU A 37 -2.34 8.36 10.17
C GLU A 37 -2.14 7.16 9.24
N ARG A 38 -2.49 7.29 7.95
CA ARG A 38 -2.26 6.25 6.95
C ARG A 38 -0.78 6.00 6.72
N LEU A 39 0.03 7.05 6.62
CA LEU A 39 1.49 6.90 6.50
C LEU A 39 2.07 6.16 7.71
N ARG A 40 1.68 6.56 8.92
CA ARG A 40 2.09 5.88 10.16
C ARG A 40 1.66 4.41 10.21
N SER A 41 0.47 4.11 9.68
CA SER A 41 -0.08 2.74 9.68
C SER A 41 0.55 1.86 8.62
N ASN A 42 0.92 2.40 7.45
CA ASN A 42 1.58 1.65 6.38
C ASN A 42 3.01 1.21 6.76
N ASP A 43 3.69 1.95 7.63
CA ASP A 43 5.00 1.56 8.17
C ASP A 43 4.93 0.37 9.16
N GLN A 44 3.73 0.03 9.66
CA GLN A 44 3.52 -0.96 10.73
C GLN A 44 3.10 -2.35 10.22
N ASN A 45 3.67 -2.79 9.10
CA ASN A 45 3.31 -4.02 8.37
C ASN A 45 2.02 -3.87 7.56
N GLN A 46 2.19 -3.81 6.24
CA GLN A 46 1.22 -4.46 5.35
C GLN A 46 1.27 -5.96 5.61
N ALA A 47 0.69 -6.40 6.73
CA ALA A 47 0.23 -7.77 6.85
C ALA A 47 -0.77 -7.96 5.72
N ILE A 48 -0.32 -8.63 4.67
CA ILE A 48 -1.11 -8.99 3.50
C ILE A 48 -2.46 -9.50 4.02
N ASN A 49 -3.56 -8.91 3.54
CA ASN A 49 -4.92 -9.32 3.91
C ASN A 49 -4.99 -10.85 3.83
N SER A 50 -5.53 -11.53 4.85
CA SER A 50 -5.47 -13.00 4.95
C SER A 50 -5.96 -13.70 3.67
N LYS A 51 -6.96 -13.13 2.97
CA LYS A 51 -7.40 -13.62 1.65
C LYS A 51 -6.34 -13.52 0.56
N ILE A 52 -5.54 -12.46 0.56
CA ILE A 52 -4.44 -12.27 -0.39
C ILE A 52 -3.27 -13.19 -0.02
N ALA A 53 -3.04 -13.43 1.28
CA ALA A 53 -2.03 -14.39 1.75
C ALA A 53 -2.42 -15.82 1.33
N GLU A 54 -3.69 -16.20 1.44
CA GLU A 54 -4.22 -17.49 0.95
C GLU A 54 -4.00 -17.67 -0.56
N LEU A 55 -4.10 -16.60 -1.36
CA LEU A 55 -3.82 -16.63 -2.80
C LEU A 55 -2.33 -16.79 -3.13
N TYR A 56 -1.43 -16.40 -2.22
CA TYR A 56 0.02 -16.51 -2.42
C TYR A 56 0.50 -17.97 -2.41
N GLY A 57 -0.24 -18.85 -1.73
CA GLY A 57 -0.06 -20.31 -1.78
C GLY A 57 1.35 -20.78 -1.39
N ILE A 58 1.75 -21.96 -1.90
CA ILE A 58 3.04 -22.64 -1.65
C ILE A 58 4.31 -21.88 -2.09
N PHE A 59 4.16 -20.70 -2.70
CA PHE A 59 5.29 -19.89 -3.16
C PHE A 59 5.73 -18.83 -2.15
N GLN A 60 5.18 -18.85 -0.94
CA GLN A 60 5.50 -17.89 0.12
C GLN A 60 6.96 -17.99 0.60
N ASP A 61 7.51 -19.20 0.67
CA ASP A 61 8.82 -19.46 1.29
C ASP A 61 9.95 -19.75 0.31
N SER A 62 9.68 -19.77 -1.00
CA SER A 62 10.71 -20.00 -2.01
C SER A 62 10.55 -19.04 -3.19
N PRO A 63 11.63 -18.39 -3.65
CA PRO A 63 11.58 -17.60 -4.87
C PRO A 63 11.12 -18.49 -6.02
N ILE A 64 10.27 -17.96 -6.90
CA ILE A 64 9.78 -18.68 -8.08
C ILE A 64 10.99 -19.29 -8.80
N PRO A 65 11.08 -20.62 -8.93
CA PRO A 65 12.25 -21.26 -9.53
C PRO A 65 12.45 -20.77 -10.96
N ASP A 66 13.72 -20.75 -11.42
CA ASP A 66 14.02 -20.31 -12.78
C ASP A 66 13.21 -21.10 -13.82
N LYS A 67 12.84 -20.44 -14.93
CA LYS A 67 12.00 -21.00 -16.00
C LYS A 67 12.51 -22.36 -16.49
N LYS A 68 13.83 -22.56 -16.51
CA LYS A 68 14.45 -23.84 -16.88
C LYS A 68 14.17 -24.95 -15.86
N GLN A 69 14.18 -24.64 -14.57
CA GLN A 69 13.91 -25.58 -13.49
C GLN A 69 12.43 -25.98 -13.45
N LEU A 70 11.52 -25.02 -13.62
CA LEU A 70 10.08 -25.30 -13.76
C LEU A 70 9.84 -26.24 -14.95
N ARG A 71 10.45 -25.95 -16.10
CA ARG A 71 10.29 -26.77 -17.30
C ARG A 71 10.81 -28.20 -17.14
N LYS A 72 11.81 -28.44 -16.28
CA LYS A 72 12.27 -29.81 -15.94
C LYS A 72 11.24 -30.53 -15.08
N ALA A 73 10.80 -29.90 -13.99
CA ALA A 73 9.83 -30.48 -13.05
C ALA A 73 8.50 -30.84 -13.71
N PHE A 74 8.04 -30.05 -14.69
CA PHE A 74 6.82 -30.36 -15.44
C PHE A 74 7.00 -31.49 -16.48
N HIS A 75 8.14 -31.57 -17.18
CA HIS A 75 8.37 -32.65 -18.15
C HIS A 75 8.67 -34.00 -17.49
N GLU A 76 9.29 -34.04 -16.31
CA GLU A 76 9.55 -35.29 -15.59
C GLU A 76 8.26 -35.94 -15.07
N LYS A 77 7.20 -35.16 -14.86
CA LYS A 77 5.92 -35.67 -14.34
C LYS A 77 5.10 -36.46 -15.36
N ASP A 78 5.39 -36.31 -16.65
CA ASP A 78 4.71 -37.01 -17.75
C ASP A 78 5.39 -38.34 -18.16
N SER A 79 6.45 -38.77 -17.47
CA SER A 79 7.20 -39.99 -17.81
C SER A 79 6.97 -41.18 -16.85
N ASN A 80 5.77 -41.33 -16.29
CA ASN A 80 5.39 -42.54 -15.55
C ASN A 80 3.91 -42.89 -15.73
#